data_AF-A0A068S9I5-F1
#
_entry.id   AF-A0A068S9I5-F1
#
_cell.length_a   1.000
_cell.length_b   1.000
_cell.length_c   1.000
_cell.angle_alpha   90.00
_cell.angle_beta   90.00
_cell.angle_gamma   90.00
#
_symmetry.space_group_name_H-M   'P 1'
#
loop_
_entity.id
_entity.type
_entity.pdbx_description
1 polymer ?
#
loop_
_entity_poly.entity_id
_entity_poly.type
_entity_poly.pdbx_seq_one_letter_code
_entity_poly.pdbx_strand_id
1 'polypeptide(L)'
;MMKFSSLLVVFTGLLLTVVSAARYPAALKFLPSPHIYPPPYFTVIDLPTIRKTLRVSLWQLDQPQTLTEAYYGKVSRGYVEVDDISTFKGQYAGLVNDNTKFLHLRIQGDGQLFTFIGQSATVEEVTDLKVRADVTSEDDLFSWW
;
A
#
# COMPACT_ATOMS: atom_id res chain seq x y z
N MET A 1 -29.11 18.42 60.06
CA MET A 1 -27.73 17.92 59.88
C MET A 1 -27.88 16.51 59.32
N MET A 2 -27.80 16.28 58.01
CA MET A 2 -26.60 16.17 57.17
C MET A 2 -26.91 16.66 55.74
N LYS A 3 -25.93 17.31 55.10
CA LYS A 3 -25.94 17.74 53.69
C LYS A 3 -25.50 16.55 52.84
N PHE A 4 -26.33 16.10 51.90
CA PHE A 4 -25.87 15.16 50.87
C PHE A 4 -25.36 15.96 49.68
N SER A 5 -24.03 15.97 49.58
CA SER A 5 -23.27 16.55 48.50
C SER A 5 -23.54 15.82 47.19
N SER A 6 -23.76 16.61 46.15
CA SER A 6 -23.81 16.22 44.75
C SER A 6 -22.58 15.40 44.36
N LEU A 7 -22.76 14.30 43.60
CA LEU A 7 -21.66 13.72 42.83
C LEU A 7 -21.98 13.86 41.33
N LEU A 8 -21.22 14.78 40.74
CA LEU A 8 -21.14 15.09 39.32
C LEU A 8 -20.75 13.84 38.53
N VAL A 9 -21.61 13.37 37.62
CA VAL A 9 -21.26 12.33 36.65
C VAL A 9 -20.48 13.01 35.52
N VAL A 10 -19.16 12.82 35.51
CA VAL A 10 -18.30 13.21 34.39
C VAL A 10 -18.53 12.20 33.27
N PHE A 11 -19.32 12.58 32.26
CA PHE A 11 -19.34 11.88 30.98
C PHE A 11 -17.99 12.14 30.29
N THR A 12 -17.01 11.29 30.55
CA THR A 12 -15.78 11.23 29.75
C THR A 12 -16.18 10.71 28.38
N GLY A 13 -16.42 11.65 27.45
CA GLY A 13 -16.70 11.35 26.07
C GLY A 13 -15.54 10.55 25.48
N LEU A 14 -15.83 9.31 25.10
CA LEU A 14 -14.98 8.54 24.22
C LEU A 14 -15.07 9.20 22.83
N LEU A 15 -14.21 10.19 22.58
CA LEU A 15 -13.94 10.67 21.23
C LEU A 15 -13.29 9.52 20.46
N LEU A 16 -14.13 8.66 19.88
CA LEU A 16 -13.71 7.76 18.81
C LEU A 16 -13.38 8.64 17.60
N THR A 17 -12.16 9.13 17.55
CA THR A 17 -11.60 9.67 16.31
C THR A 17 -11.50 8.50 15.34
N VAL A 18 -12.52 8.36 14.49
CA VAL A 18 -12.42 7.58 13.26
C VAL A 18 -11.36 8.29 12.42
N VAL A 19 -10.12 7.82 12.50
CA VAL A 19 -9.06 8.25 11.59
C VAL A 19 -9.47 7.72 10.23
N SER A 20 -10.09 8.58 9.42
CA SER A 20 -10.39 8.25 8.03
C SER A 20 -9.05 8.15 7.31
N ALA A 21 -8.66 6.95 6.87
CA ALA A 21 -7.51 6.79 5.99
C ALA A 21 -7.67 7.73 4.79
N ALA A 22 -6.63 8.50 4.48
CA ALA A 22 -6.68 9.45 3.39
C ALA A 22 -6.70 8.69 2.06
N ARG A 23 -7.58 9.14 1.14
CA ARG A 23 -7.75 8.55 -0.19
C ARG A 23 -7.10 9.42 -1.25
N TYR A 24 -6.10 8.89 -1.93
CA TYR A 24 -5.39 9.57 -3.00
C TYR A 24 -5.57 8.83 -4.33
N PRO A 25 -5.98 9.49 -5.42
CA PRO A 25 -5.89 8.90 -6.76
C PRO A 25 -4.48 8.38 -7.01
N ALA A 26 -4.38 7.18 -7.57
CA ALA A 26 -3.11 6.50 -7.77
C ALA A 26 -3.07 5.75 -9.09
N ALA A 27 -1.88 5.72 -9.71
CA ALA A 27 -1.60 4.85 -10.83
C ALA A 27 -0.47 3.89 -10.45
N LEU A 28 -0.72 2.61 -10.65
CA LEU A 28 0.16 1.52 -10.30
C LEU A 28 0.66 0.88 -11.60
N LYS A 29 1.96 1.05 -11.88
CA LYS A 29 2.60 0.56 -13.11
C LYS A 29 3.46 -0.64 -12.79
N PHE A 30 3.22 -1.77 -13.46
CA PHE A 30 4.09 -2.94 -13.37
C PHE A 30 5.22 -2.83 -14.38
N LEU A 31 6.45 -2.74 -13.88
CA LEU A 31 7.65 -2.64 -14.68
C LEU A 31 8.57 -3.84 -14.36
N PRO A 32 9.19 -4.46 -15.37
CA PRO A 32 10.13 -5.54 -15.13
C PRO A 32 11.40 -4.97 -14.51
N SER A 33 11.93 -5.63 -13.48
CA SER A 33 13.25 -5.27 -12.95
C SER A 33 14.33 -5.53 -14.01
N PRO A 34 15.22 -4.55 -14.26
CA PRO A 34 16.21 -4.64 -15.32
C PRO A 34 17.36 -5.63 -15.04
N HIS A 35 17.51 -6.19 -13.83
CA HIS A 35 18.80 -6.79 -13.42
C HIS A 35 18.77 -8.13 -12.65
N ILE A 36 17.63 -8.76 -12.36
CA ILE A 36 17.63 -9.98 -11.53
C ILE A 36 16.70 -11.03 -12.12
N TYR A 37 17.11 -12.30 -12.15
CA TYR A 37 16.28 -13.44 -12.53
C TYR A 37 15.94 -14.27 -11.29
N PRO A 38 14.67 -14.60 -11.03
CA PRO A 38 13.48 -14.14 -11.75
C PRO A 38 13.16 -12.66 -11.38
N PRO A 39 12.63 -11.86 -12.33
CA PRO A 39 12.57 -10.41 -12.20
C PRO A 39 11.66 -9.97 -11.06
N PRO A 40 12.15 -9.27 -10.02
CA PRO A 40 11.24 -8.59 -9.12
C PRO A 40 10.38 -7.63 -9.94
N TYR A 41 9.06 -7.73 -9.83
CA TYR A 41 8.20 -6.67 -10.34
C TYR A 41 8.41 -5.49 -9.42
N PHE A 42 8.84 -4.37 -9.98
CA PHE A 42 8.69 -3.12 -9.25
C PHE A 42 7.48 -2.40 -9.78
N THR A 43 6.71 -1.94 -8.82
CA THR A 43 5.48 -1.25 -9.00
C THR A 43 5.73 0.21 -8.71
N VAL A 44 5.56 1.06 -9.72
CA VAL A 44 5.62 2.52 -9.50
C VAL A 44 4.22 3.00 -9.18
N ILE A 45 4.06 3.61 -8.02
CA ILE A 45 2.80 4.16 -7.54
C ILE A 45 2.92 5.68 -7.58
N ASP A 46 2.29 6.27 -8.60
CA ASP A 46 2.22 7.71 -8.78
C ASP A 46 1.04 8.28 -7.96
N LEU A 47 1.32 9.21 -7.06
CA LEU A 47 0.34 9.91 -6.22
C LEU A 47 0.32 11.41 -6.59
N PRO A 48 -0.35 11.77 -7.71
CA PRO A 48 -0.26 13.11 -8.28
C PRO A 48 -0.75 14.21 -7.33
N THR A 49 -1.76 13.93 -6.51
CA THR A 49 -2.36 14.89 -5.57
C THR A 49 -1.37 15.44 -4.56
N ILE A 50 -0.39 14.63 -4.16
CA ILE A 50 0.63 14.99 -3.18
C ILE A 50 2.03 15.09 -3.80
N ARG A 51 2.13 14.99 -5.14
CA ARG A 51 3.37 15.01 -5.91
C ARG A 51 4.43 14.04 -5.37
N LYS A 52 4.00 12.82 -5.03
CA LYS A 52 4.91 11.76 -4.58
C LYS A 52 4.84 10.58 -5.53
N THR A 53 5.98 9.94 -5.72
CA THR A 53 6.08 8.67 -6.43
C THR A 53 6.78 7.67 -5.52
N LEU A 54 6.11 6.54 -5.29
CA LEU A 54 6.69 5.42 -4.56
C LEU A 54 7.10 4.33 -5.53
N ARG A 55 8.31 3.81 -5.35
CA ARG A 55 8.76 2.59 -5.97
C ARG A 55 8.61 1.45 -4.98
N VAL A 56 7.75 0.49 -5.30
CA VAL A 56 7.49 -0.69 -4.48
C VAL A 56 8.00 -1.92 -5.22
N SER A 57 9.05 -2.57 -4.73
CA SER A 57 9.51 -3.84 -5.31
C SER A 57 8.85 -5.00 -4.59
N LEU A 58 8.10 -5.83 -5.31
CA LEU A 58 7.38 -6.98 -4.76
C LEU A 58 8.19 -8.27 -4.99
N TRP A 59 8.49 -8.96 -3.90
CA TRP A 59 9.23 -10.22 -3.89
C TRP A 59 8.35 -11.35 -3.38
N GLN A 60 8.13 -12.37 -4.19
CA GLN A 60 7.43 -13.59 -3.76
C GLN A 60 8.34 -14.36 -2.79
N LEU A 61 7.82 -14.63 -1.58
CA LEU A 61 8.61 -15.18 -0.49
C LEU A 61 8.85 -16.70 -0.61
N ASP A 62 7.81 -17.45 -1.00
CA ASP A 62 7.77 -18.91 -0.77
C ASP A 62 7.47 -19.76 -2.02
N GLN A 63 7.34 -19.16 -3.20
CA GLN A 63 6.95 -19.87 -4.43
C GLN A 63 7.62 -19.31 -5.69
N PRO A 64 7.74 -20.11 -6.78
CA PRO A 64 8.16 -19.59 -8.08
C PRO A 64 7.28 -18.42 -8.50
N GLN A 65 7.88 -17.40 -9.12
CA GLN A 65 7.19 -16.16 -9.45
C GLN A 65 5.99 -16.40 -10.38
N THR A 66 4.77 -16.19 -9.86
CA THR A 66 3.50 -16.37 -10.62
C THR A 66 2.90 -15.04 -11.08
N LEU A 67 3.44 -13.89 -10.66
CA LEU A 67 3.08 -12.57 -11.22
C LEU A 67 3.60 -12.37 -12.67
N THR A 68 3.99 -13.45 -13.34
CA THR A 68 4.53 -13.55 -14.70
C THR A 68 3.68 -12.90 -15.78
N GLU A 69 2.40 -12.60 -15.50
CA GLU A 69 1.43 -12.07 -16.47
C GLU A 69 0.86 -10.69 -16.12
N ALA A 70 1.51 -9.94 -15.22
CA ALA A 70 1.30 -8.50 -15.19
C ALA A 70 1.82 -7.93 -16.51
N TYR A 71 0.94 -7.78 -17.51
CA TYR A 71 1.26 -7.32 -18.86
C TYR A 71 2.30 -6.21 -18.79
N TYR A 72 3.47 -6.43 -19.39
CA TYR A 72 4.51 -5.44 -19.48
C TYR A 72 3.92 -4.09 -19.93
N GLY A 73 4.03 -3.06 -19.09
CA GLY A 73 3.50 -1.71 -19.38
C GLY A 73 2.02 -1.47 -19.05
N LYS A 74 1.32 -2.42 -18.40
CA LYS A 74 -0.05 -2.20 -17.92
C LYS A 74 -0.05 -1.25 -16.71
N VAL A 75 -1.00 -0.31 -16.76
CA VAL A 75 -1.21 0.70 -15.73
C VAL A 75 -2.55 0.41 -15.06
N SER A 76 -2.51 -0.04 -13.81
CA SER A 76 -3.69 -0.13 -12.96
C SER A 76 -4.00 1.25 -12.39
N ARG A 77 -5.19 1.77 -12.69
CA ARG A 77 -5.66 3.05 -12.13
C ARG A 77 -6.62 2.79 -10.99
N GLY A 78 -6.50 3.59 -9.94
CA GLY A 78 -7.25 3.39 -8.71
C GLY A 78 -6.98 4.48 -7.69
N TYR A 79 -6.93 4.08 -6.43
CA TYR A 79 -6.61 4.96 -5.32
C TYR A 79 -5.79 4.22 -4.26
N VAL A 80 -5.10 5.00 -3.44
CA VAL A 80 -4.40 4.55 -2.23
C VAL A 80 -5.16 5.04 -1.01
N GLU A 81 -5.35 4.13 -0.05
CA GLU A 81 -5.74 4.41 1.32
C GLU A 81 -4.50 4.30 2.20
N VAL A 82 -4.15 5.39 2.89
CA VAL A 82 -3.01 5.44 3.80
C VAL A 82 -3.23 6.52 4.85
N ASP A 83 -2.80 6.27 6.09
CA ASP A 83 -2.86 7.26 7.16
C ASP A 83 -1.76 8.32 7.01
N ASP A 84 -0.53 7.89 6.78
CA ASP A 84 0.61 8.75 6.44
C ASP A 84 1.53 8.05 5.43
N ILE A 85 1.67 8.65 4.25
CA ILE A 85 2.54 8.17 3.17
C ILE A 85 4.01 8.54 3.38
N SER A 86 4.30 9.54 4.22
CA SER A 86 5.66 10.09 4.39
C SER A 86 6.62 9.13 5.08
N THR A 87 6.07 8.14 5.78
CA THR A 87 6.80 7.16 6.57
C THR A 87 6.98 5.81 5.89
N PHE A 88 6.35 5.59 4.72
CA PHE A 88 6.47 4.34 3.98
C PHE A 88 7.80 4.27 3.22
N LYS A 89 8.86 3.93 3.93
CA LYS A 89 10.20 3.67 3.39
C LYS A 89 10.85 2.52 4.15
N GLY A 90 11.18 1.44 3.45
CA GLY A 90 11.76 0.24 4.07
C GLY A 90 11.20 -1.05 3.49
N GLN A 91 11.34 -2.13 4.24
CA GLN A 91 10.85 -3.46 3.85
C GLN A 91 9.63 -3.82 4.69
N TYR A 92 8.57 -4.29 4.03
CA TYR A 92 7.27 -4.55 4.64
C TYR A 92 6.69 -5.88 4.16
N ALA A 93 5.75 -6.41 4.94
CA ALA A 93 4.91 -7.51 4.48
C ALA A 93 3.84 -6.97 3.54
N GLY A 94 3.60 -7.68 2.44
CA GLY A 94 2.58 -7.34 1.46
C GLY A 94 1.66 -8.52 1.13
N LEU A 95 0.46 -8.18 0.67
CA LEU A 95 -0.54 -9.11 0.18
C LEU A 95 -1.09 -8.58 -1.14
N VAL A 96 -1.10 -9.44 -2.16
CA VAL A 96 -1.67 -9.15 -3.48
C VAL A 96 -2.88 -10.03 -3.72
N ASN A 97 -3.99 -9.40 -4.09
CA ASN A 97 -5.21 -10.05 -4.53
C ASN A 97 -5.66 -9.40 -5.85
N ASP A 98 -5.83 -10.17 -6.91
CA ASP A 98 -6.36 -9.71 -8.19
C ASP A 98 -7.38 -10.72 -8.71
N ASN A 99 -8.63 -10.30 -8.87
CA ASN A 99 -9.71 -11.17 -9.32
C ASN A 99 -10.05 -10.98 -10.82
N THR A 100 -9.10 -10.51 -11.62
CA THR A 100 -9.21 -10.14 -13.05
C THR A 100 -10.04 -8.89 -13.34
N LYS A 101 -10.72 -8.32 -12.33
CA LYS A 101 -11.44 -7.03 -12.42
C LYS A 101 -10.80 -5.97 -11.55
N PHE A 102 -10.44 -6.33 -10.34
CA PHE A 102 -9.90 -5.45 -9.32
C PHE A 102 -8.59 -5.99 -8.77
N LEU A 103 -7.62 -5.10 -8.61
CA LEU A 103 -6.36 -5.32 -7.93
C LEU A 103 -6.41 -4.68 -6.55
N HIS A 104 -6.06 -5.47 -5.55
CA HIS A 104 -5.86 -5.08 -4.17
C HIS A 104 -4.42 -5.39 -3.77
N LEU A 105 -3.62 -4.36 -3.53
CA LEU A 105 -2.28 -4.48 -2.96
C LEU A 105 -2.29 -3.86 -1.57
N ARG A 106 -2.03 -4.69 -0.55
CA ARG A 106 -1.95 -4.26 0.83
C ARG A 106 -0.52 -4.38 1.31
N ILE A 107 0.05 -3.32 1.86
CA ILE A 107 1.40 -3.28 2.44
C ILE A 107 1.25 -2.85 3.90
N GLN A 108 1.80 -3.64 4.81
CA GLN A 108 1.64 -3.45 6.25
C GLN A 108 3.00 -3.30 6.93
N GLY A 109 3.15 -2.20 7.68
CA GLY A 109 4.26 -1.92 8.57
C GLY A 109 3.80 -1.70 10.01
N ASP A 110 4.74 -1.36 10.89
CA ASP A 110 4.47 -1.11 12.32
C ASP A 110 3.52 0.07 12.49
N GLY A 111 2.25 -0.25 12.76
CA GLY A 111 1.18 0.74 12.94
C GLY A 111 0.75 1.46 11.66
N GLN A 112 1.17 0.98 10.48
CA GLN A 112 0.93 1.66 9.20
C GLN A 112 0.35 0.69 8.18
N LEU A 113 -0.71 1.15 7.51
CA LEU A 113 -1.37 0.41 6.44
C LEU A 113 -1.39 1.25 5.18
N PHE A 114 -0.84 0.69 4.11
CA PHE A 114 -0.96 1.21 2.76
C PHE A 114 -1.79 0.22 1.95
N THR A 115 -2.88 0.68 1.35
CA THR A 115 -3.74 -0.16 0.52
C THR A 115 -3.97 0.52 -0.83
N PHE A 116 -3.52 -0.10 -1.90
CA PHE A 116 -3.91 0.27 -3.26
C PHE A 116 -5.12 -0.57 -3.70
N ILE A 117 -6.14 0.10 -4.23
CA ILE A 117 -7.33 -0.52 -4.83
C ILE A 117 -7.50 0.07 -6.22
N GLY A 118 -7.46 -0.78 -7.25
CA GLY A 118 -7.54 -0.33 -8.63
C GLY A 118 -8.00 -1.40 -9.61
N GLN A 119 -7.89 -1.07 -10.89
CA GLN A 119 -8.18 -2.00 -11.98
C GLN A 119 -7.24 -3.20 -11.94
N SER A 120 -7.73 -4.38 -12.32
CA SER A 120 -6.89 -5.57 -12.43
C SER A 120 -5.66 -5.32 -13.30
N ALA A 121 -4.54 -5.91 -12.90
CA ALA A 121 -3.28 -5.86 -13.62
C ALA A 121 -2.77 -7.22 -14.09
N THR A 122 -3.32 -8.32 -13.59
CA THR A 122 -2.96 -9.68 -13.99
C THR A 122 -3.90 -10.21 -15.09
N VAL A 123 -3.51 -11.32 -15.72
CA VAL A 123 -4.35 -12.11 -16.64
C VAL A 123 -5.12 -13.17 -15.85
N GLU A 124 -4.41 -13.85 -14.94
CA GLU A 124 -4.96 -14.86 -14.05
C GLU A 124 -5.33 -14.27 -12.68
N GLU A 125 -6.25 -14.94 -11.99
CA GLU A 125 -6.60 -14.61 -10.63
C GLU A 125 -5.43 -14.92 -9.68
N VAL A 126 -5.13 -13.95 -8.83
CA VAL A 126 -4.12 -14.07 -7.77
C VAL A 126 -4.84 -13.91 -6.45
N THR A 127 -4.85 -14.96 -5.63
CA THR A 127 -5.48 -14.94 -4.31
C THR A 127 -4.43 -15.13 -3.22
N ASP A 128 -4.45 -14.25 -2.23
CA ASP A 128 -3.62 -14.25 -1.02
C ASP A 128 -2.12 -14.43 -1.28
N LEU A 129 -1.61 -13.81 -2.34
CA LEU A 129 -0.19 -13.86 -2.67
C LEU A 129 0.60 -13.01 -1.68
N LYS A 130 1.31 -13.70 -0.78
CA LYS A 130 2.22 -13.09 0.19
C LYS A 130 3.51 -12.65 -0.50
N VAL A 131 3.89 -11.40 -0.26
CA VAL A 131 5.09 -10.79 -0.82
C VAL A 131 5.85 -10.01 0.24
N ARG A 132 7.15 -9.84 0.03
CA ARG A 132 7.91 -8.74 0.65
C ARG A 132 7.79 -7.53 -0.26
N ALA A 133 7.44 -6.38 0.30
CA ALA A 133 7.37 -5.09 -0.39
C ALA A 133 8.52 -4.20 0.08
N ASP A 134 9.46 -3.92 -0.81
CA ASP A 134 10.54 -2.95 -0.56
C ASP A 134 10.10 -1.59 -1.13
N VAL A 135 9.82 -0.63 -0.25
CA VAL A 135 9.29 0.69 -0.60
C VAL A 135 10.38 1.75 -0.50
N THR A 136 10.55 2.52 -1.56
CA THR A 136 11.47 3.66 -1.66
C THR A 136 10.75 4.85 -2.31
N SER A 137 11.05 6.06 -1.87
CA SER A 137 10.61 7.30 -2.55
C SER A 137 11.51 7.57 -3.77
N GLU A 138 10.93 7.98 -4.91
CA GLU A 138 11.73 8.42 -6.06
C GLU A 138 12.55 9.69 -5.76
N ASP A 139 12.11 10.55 -4.85
CA ASP A 139 12.87 11.75 -4.44
C ASP A 139 14.26 11.38 -3.91
N ASP A 140 14.42 10.19 -3.31
CA ASP A 140 15.70 9.71 -2.79
C ASP A 140 16.58 9.08 -3.87
N LEU A 141 15.99 8.59 -4.98
CA LEU A 141 16.73 7.89 -6.04
C LEU A 141 17.62 8.83 -6.86
N PHE A 142 17.26 10.11 -6.97
CA PHE A 142 18.10 11.12 -7.63
C PHE A 142 19.28 11.61 -6.78
N SER A 143 19.36 11.21 -5.50
CA SER A 143 20.48 11.62 -4.64
C SER A 143 21.72 10.73 -4.80
N TRP A 144 21.61 9.60 -5.50
CA TRP A 144 22.67 8.58 -5.61
C TRP A 144 23.20 8.40 -7.05
N TRP A 145 22.94 9.36 -7.95
CA TRP A 145 23.48 9.41 -9.31
C TRP A 145 24.33 10.65 -9.52
#